data_AF-A0A367GKR2-F1
#
_entry.id   AF-A0A367GKR2-F1
#
_cell.length_a   1.000
_cell.length_b   1.000
_cell.length_c   1.000
_cell.angle_alpha   90.00
_cell.angle_beta   90.00
_cell.angle_gamma   90.00
#
_symmetry.space_group_name_H-M   'P 1'
#
loop_
_entity.id
_entity.type
_entity.pdbx_description
1 polymer ?
#
loop_
_entity_poly.entity_id
_entity_poly.type
_entity_poly.pdbx_seq_one_letter_code
_entity_poly.pdbx_strand_id
1 'polypeptide(L)'
;MEIEITQIIATKYYHMAMSTTTKFILNLSFLVIPFAVLCVVLHEDDINGSIGGGSYDLSGLVYGLLLFAFIIIWLIWILICYFNSKSAVNRKLYGALLVIGLLTLIAAWFVTPDMF
;
A
#
# COMPACT_ATOMS: atom_id res chain seq x y z
N MET A 1 7.18 24.34 -38.97
CA MET A 1 5.95 23.50 -38.87
C MET A 1 6.25 22.15 -38.25
N GLU A 2 7.24 21.37 -38.72
CA GLU A 2 7.60 20.09 -38.08
C GLU A 2 8.05 20.23 -36.60
N ILE A 3 8.82 21.25 -36.28
CA ILE A 3 9.36 21.46 -34.91
C ILE A 3 8.26 21.69 -33.87
N GLU A 4 7.17 22.37 -34.24
CA GLU A 4 6.01 22.57 -33.35
C GLU A 4 5.25 21.27 -33.09
N ILE A 5 5.09 20.44 -34.12
CA ILE A 5 4.37 19.16 -34.00
C ILE A 5 5.13 18.24 -33.05
N THR A 6 6.46 18.19 -33.12
CA THR A 6 7.28 17.37 -32.22
C THR A 6 7.18 17.86 -30.77
N GLN A 7 7.18 19.17 -30.54
CA GLN A 7 7.06 19.77 -29.21
C GLN A 7 5.70 19.48 -28.57
N ILE A 8 4.61 19.59 -29.33
CA ILE A 8 3.24 19.30 -28.89
C ILE A 8 3.08 17.81 -28.54
N ILE A 9 3.66 16.93 -29.35
CA ILE A 9 3.63 15.49 -29.10
C ILE A 9 4.43 15.16 -27.83
N ALA A 10 5.62 15.71 -27.68
CA ALA A 10 6.46 15.51 -26.49
C ALA A 10 5.74 15.99 -25.22
N THR A 11 5.20 17.20 -25.19
CA THR A 11 4.47 17.72 -24.02
C THR A 11 3.24 16.88 -23.67
N LYS A 12 2.49 16.40 -24.67
CA LYS A 12 1.34 15.52 -24.44
C LYS A 12 1.77 14.17 -23.83
N TYR A 13 2.89 13.60 -24.26
CA TYR A 13 3.45 12.39 -23.67
C TYR A 13 3.95 12.63 -22.23
N TYR A 14 4.67 13.72 -21.98
CA TYR A 14 5.13 14.08 -20.63
C TYR A 14 3.95 14.29 -19.66
N HIS A 15 2.91 14.98 -20.10
CA HIS A 15 1.73 15.25 -19.28
C HIS A 15 0.91 13.97 -18.99
N MET A 16 0.85 13.06 -19.95
CA MET A 16 0.18 11.76 -19.80
C MET A 16 0.95 10.80 -18.90
N ALA A 17 2.29 10.82 -18.97
CA ALA A 17 3.17 10.06 -18.08
C ALA A 17 3.10 10.57 -16.63
N MET A 18 3.17 11.89 -16.40
CA MET A 18 3.05 12.48 -15.06
C MET A 18 1.73 12.16 -14.37
N SER A 19 0.59 12.22 -15.08
CA SER A 19 -0.73 11.88 -14.52
C SER A 19 -0.79 10.45 -13.95
N THR A 20 -0.05 9.54 -14.56
CA THR A 20 -0.14 8.12 -14.26
C THR A 20 0.78 7.73 -13.10
N THR A 21 2.02 8.23 -13.12
CA THR A 21 3.00 8.02 -12.04
C THR A 21 2.52 8.61 -10.72
N THR A 22 1.93 9.81 -10.73
CA THR A 22 1.40 10.44 -9.52
C THR A 22 0.25 9.64 -8.90
N LYS A 23 -0.64 9.07 -9.71
CA LYS A 23 -1.73 8.21 -9.22
C LYS A 23 -1.22 6.92 -8.59
N PHE A 24 -0.19 6.32 -9.20
CA PHE A 24 0.47 5.14 -8.66
C PHE A 24 1.09 5.44 -7.29
N ILE A 25 1.83 6.54 -7.18
CA ILE A 25 2.47 6.96 -5.92
C ILE A 25 1.42 7.24 -4.84
N LEU A 26 0.34 7.96 -5.17
CA LEU A 26 -0.74 8.21 -4.22
C LEU A 26 -1.39 6.92 -3.70
N ASN A 27 -1.69 5.99 -4.60
CA ASN A 27 -2.27 4.70 -4.22
C ASN A 27 -1.30 3.84 -3.38
N LEU A 28 0.01 3.95 -3.62
CA LEU A 28 1.03 3.26 -2.85
C LEU A 28 1.23 3.90 -1.46
N SER A 29 1.23 5.23 -1.37
CA SER A 29 1.34 5.96 -0.10
C SER A 29 0.19 5.62 0.86
N PHE A 30 -1.00 5.34 0.32
CA PHE A 30 -2.14 4.87 1.11
C PHE A 30 -1.87 3.55 1.84
N LEU A 31 -0.94 2.72 1.35
CA LEU A 31 -0.51 1.48 2.02
C LEU A 31 0.62 1.71 3.00
N VAL A 32 1.64 2.48 2.59
CA VAL A 32 2.89 2.63 3.35
C VAL A 32 2.65 3.40 4.65
N ILE A 33 1.77 4.41 4.63
CA ILE A 33 1.54 5.26 5.80
C ILE A 33 0.87 4.48 6.95
N PRO A 34 -0.27 3.78 6.75
CA PRO A 34 -0.89 3.00 7.82
C PRO A 34 0.00 1.87 8.32
N PHE A 35 0.72 1.21 7.40
CA PHE A 35 1.68 0.17 7.75
C PHE A 35 2.80 0.70 8.65
N ALA A 36 3.41 1.83 8.30
CA ALA A 36 4.49 2.43 9.08
C ALA A 36 4.02 2.90 10.46
N VAL A 37 2.84 3.54 10.55
CA VAL A 37 2.26 3.96 11.84
C VAL A 37 1.98 2.76 12.74
N LEU A 38 1.40 1.68 12.18
CA LEU A 38 1.14 0.46 12.94
C LEU A 38 2.44 -0.21 13.40
N CYS A 39 3.45 -0.32 12.53
CA CYS A 39 4.76 -0.86 12.91
C CYS A 39 5.43 -0.07 14.03
N VAL A 40 5.33 1.27 14.03
CA VAL A 40 5.90 2.11 15.09
C VAL A 40 5.14 1.93 16.41
N VAL A 41 3.81 1.96 16.38
CA VAL A 41 2.98 1.78 17.58
C VAL A 41 3.19 0.40 18.21
N LEU A 42 3.35 -0.63 17.39
CA LEU A 42 3.58 -2.01 17.84
C LEU A 42 5.01 -2.27 18.33
N HIS A 43 5.95 -1.37 18.07
CA HIS A 43 7.32 -1.49 18.56
C HIS A 43 7.51 -0.85 19.95
N GLU A 44 6.51 -0.14 20.48
CA GLU A 44 6.58 0.50 21.79
C GLU A 44 6.24 -0.44 22.96
N ASP A 45 5.78 -1.67 22.69
CA ASP A 45 5.36 -2.64 23.72
C ASP A 45 6.51 -3.09 24.63
N ASP A 46 7.77 -2.94 24.20
CA ASP A 46 8.96 -3.30 25.00
C ASP A 46 9.32 -2.27 26.10
N ILE A 47 8.72 -1.08 26.13
CA ILE A 47 9.11 -0.01 27.08
C ILE A 47 8.22 0.04 28.33
N ASN A 48 7.04 -0.61 28.32
CA ASN A 48 6.11 -0.55 29.44
C ASN A 48 6.19 -1.79 30.33
N GLY A 49 7.06 -1.71 31.35
CA GLY A 49 7.14 -2.71 32.42
C GLY A 49 5.78 -3.00 33.05
N SER A 50 5.28 -4.22 32.84
CA SER A 50 4.06 -4.73 33.47
C SER A 50 4.28 -4.91 34.97
N ILE A 51 3.85 -3.92 35.75
CA ILE A 51 3.67 -4.06 37.19
C ILE A 51 2.31 -4.73 37.42
N GLY A 52 2.33 -6.06 37.54
CA GLY A 52 1.32 -6.86 38.23
C GLY A 52 -0.07 -6.92 37.61
N GLY A 53 -0.39 -8.04 36.96
CA GLY A 53 -1.75 -8.45 36.64
C GLY A 53 -1.84 -9.01 35.23
N GLY A 54 -2.26 -10.27 35.09
CA GLY A 54 -2.36 -11.01 33.83
C GLY A 54 -3.44 -10.51 32.87
N SER A 55 -3.34 -9.26 32.46
CA SER A 55 -4.04 -8.72 31.30
C SER A 55 -3.31 -9.24 30.07
N TYR A 56 -3.93 -10.15 29.32
CA TYR A 56 -3.44 -10.54 28.00
C TYR A 56 -3.38 -9.27 27.15
N ASP A 57 -2.17 -8.91 26.72
CA ASP A 57 -2.00 -7.80 25.81
C ASP A 57 -2.46 -8.23 24.41
N LEU A 58 -3.78 -8.14 24.19
CA LEU A 58 -4.42 -8.41 22.91
C LEU A 58 -4.16 -7.29 21.89
N SER A 59 -3.44 -6.23 22.26
CA SER A 59 -3.18 -5.10 21.38
C SER A 59 -2.43 -5.55 20.13
N GLY A 60 -1.36 -6.35 20.27
CA GLY A 60 -0.64 -6.98 19.16
C GLY A 60 -1.54 -7.75 18.20
N LEU A 61 -2.44 -8.58 18.74
CA LEU A 61 -3.42 -9.35 17.97
C LEU A 61 -4.41 -8.44 17.21
N VAL A 62 -4.96 -7.42 17.87
CA VAL A 62 -5.94 -6.50 17.29
C VAL A 62 -5.30 -5.66 16.18
N TYR A 63 -4.11 -5.13 16.41
CA TYR A 63 -3.40 -4.33 15.41
C TYR A 63 -2.93 -5.17 14.22
N GLY A 64 -2.45 -6.40 14.44
CA GLY A 64 -2.13 -7.35 13.38
C GLY A 64 -3.35 -7.64 12.50
N LEU A 65 -4.49 -7.98 13.11
CA LEU A 65 -5.76 -8.18 12.39
C LEU A 65 -6.21 -6.95 11.61
N LEU A 66 -6.07 -5.76 12.20
CA LEU A 66 -6.46 -4.50 11.54
C LEU A 66 -5.57 -4.21 10.32
N LEU A 67 -4.27 -4.50 10.42
CA LEU A 67 -3.30 -4.38 9.34
C LEU A 67 -3.63 -5.34 8.20
N PHE A 68 -3.91 -6.62 8.50
CA PHE A 68 -4.37 -7.60 7.51
C PHE A 68 -5.66 -7.15 6.82
N ALA A 69 -6.66 -6.72 7.58
CA ALA A 69 -7.92 -6.24 7.02
C ALA A 69 -7.71 -5.05 6.08
N PHE A 70 -6.85 -4.10 6.45
CA PHE A 70 -6.55 -2.94 5.62
C PHE A 70 -5.87 -3.32 4.31
N ILE A 71 -4.86 -4.21 4.34
CA ILE A 71 -4.19 -4.70 3.13
C ILE A 71 -5.18 -5.45 2.22
N ILE A 72 -6.07 -6.27 2.79
CA ILE A 72 -7.10 -6.99 2.03
C ILE A 72 -8.07 -6.03 1.36
N ILE A 73 -8.59 -5.03 2.08
CA ILE A 73 -9.49 -4.01 1.52
C ILE A 73 -8.80 -3.25 0.38
N TRP A 74 -7.54 -2.90 0.55
CA TRP A 74 -6.74 -2.23 -0.48
C TRP A 74 -6.52 -3.10 -1.73
N LEU A 75 -6.21 -4.39 -1.55
CA LEU A 75 -6.10 -5.35 -2.66
C LEU A 75 -7.43 -5.49 -3.43
N ILE A 76 -8.56 -5.56 -2.72
CA ILE A 76 -9.90 -5.59 -3.33
C ILE A 76 -10.14 -4.31 -4.13
N TRP A 77 -9.81 -3.15 -3.58
CA TRP A 77 -9.97 -1.87 -4.26
C TRP A 77 -9.14 -1.80 -5.56
N ILE A 78 -7.86 -2.18 -5.49
CA ILE A 78 -6.99 -2.23 -6.68
C ILE A 78 -7.51 -3.23 -7.70
N LEU A 79 -8.03 -4.38 -7.26
CA LEU A 79 -8.60 -5.39 -8.15
C LEU A 79 -9.82 -4.85 -8.90
N ILE A 80 -10.70 -4.10 -8.22
CA ILE A 80 -11.82 -3.40 -8.85
C ILE A 80 -11.29 -2.37 -9.88
N CYS A 81 -10.27 -1.59 -9.53
CA CYS A 81 -9.64 -0.65 -10.47
C CYS A 81 -8.99 -1.35 -11.68
N TYR A 82 -8.38 -2.51 -11.47
CA TYR A 82 -7.78 -3.33 -12.53
C TYR A 82 -8.83 -3.79 -13.54
N PHE A 83 -9.95 -4.33 -13.07
CA PHE A 83 -11.05 -4.79 -13.94
C PHE A 83 -11.78 -3.65 -14.65
N ASN A 84 -11.96 -2.50 -13.98
CA ASN A 84 -12.61 -1.33 -14.59
C ASN A 84 -11.71 -0.56 -15.57
N SER A 85 -10.41 -0.84 -15.59
CA SER A 85 -9.47 -0.11 -16.44
C SER A 85 -9.50 -0.59 -17.89
N LYS A 86 -10.01 0.28 -18.77
CA LYS A 86 -10.00 0.09 -20.23
C LYS A 86 -8.62 0.33 -20.88
N SER A 87 -7.69 0.97 -20.16
CA SER A 87 -6.34 1.25 -20.65
C SER A 87 -5.36 0.14 -20.26
N ALA A 88 -4.61 -0.36 -21.25
CA ALA A 88 -3.57 -1.38 -21.04
C ALA A 88 -2.44 -0.90 -20.11
N VAL A 89 -2.10 0.39 -20.17
CA VAL A 89 -1.07 0.99 -19.31
C VAL A 89 -1.52 0.99 -17.85
N ASN A 90 -2.76 1.41 -17.60
CA ASN A 90 -3.33 1.45 -16.26
C ASN A 90 -3.53 0.02 -15.69
N ARG A 91 -3.94 -0.95 -16.52
CA ARG A 91 -4.00 -2.37 -16.11
C ARG A 91 -2.64 -2.89 -15.66
N LYS A 92 -1.56 -2.60 -16.41
CA LYS A 92 -0.20 -3.02 -16.03
C LYS A 92 0.21 -2.43 -14.67
N LEU A 93 -0.13 -1.18 -14.40
CA LEU A 93 0.15 -0.52 -13.13
C LEU A 93 -0.64 -1.08 -11.96
N TYR A 94 -1.95 -1.28 -12.12
CA TYR A 94 -2.77 -1.93 -11.10
C TYR A 94 -2.31 -3.37 -10.85
N GLY A 95 -1.88 -4.08 -11.89
CA GLY A 95 -1.27 -5.41 -11.76
C GLY A 95 0.00 -5.39 -10.92
N ALA A 96 0.91 -4.43 -11.16
CA ALA A 96 2.11 -4.25 -10.34
C ALA A 96 1.75 -3.91 -8.88
N LEU A 97 0.73 -3.06 -8.64
CA LEU A 97 0.22 -2.75 -7.30
C LEU A 97 -0.32 -3.99 -6.58
N LEU A 98 -1.06 -4.87 -7.28
CA LEU A 98 -1.54 -6.12 -6.70
C LEU A 98 -0.39 -7.03 -6.26
N VAL A 99 0.66 -7.14 -7.06
CA VAL A 99 1.86 -7.92 -6.69
C VAL A 99 2.53 -7.33 -5.46
N ILE A 100 2.70 -6.01 -5.40
CA ILE A 100 3.28 -5.32 -4.23
C ILE A 100 2.39 -5.53 -2.98
N GLY A 101 1.07 -5.45 -3.11
CA GLY A 101 0.17 -5.70 -1.99
C GLY A 101 0.17 -7.15 -1.51
N LEU A 102 0.30 -8.12 -2.41
CA LEU A 102 0.51 -9.52 -2.03
C LEU A 102 1.84 -9.71 -1.31
N LEU A 103 2.92 -9.10 -1.79
CA LEU A 103 4.22 -9.13 -1.11
C LEU A 103 4.13 -8.48 0.27
N THR A 104 3.37 -7.39 0.40
CA THR A 104 3.14 -6.71 1.69
C THR A 104 2.33 -7.60 2.65
N LEU A 105 1.33 -8.33 2.15
CA LEU A 105 0.56 -9.30 2.94
C LEU A 105 1.44 -10.43 3.46
N ILE A 106 2.35 -10.95 2.62
CA ILE A 106 3.33 -11.97 3.00
C ILE A 106 4.30 -11.40 4.03
N ALA A 107 4.82 -10.19 3.81
CA ALA A 107 5.71 -9.53 4.76
C ALA A 107 5.03 -9.30 6.12
N ALA A 108 3.78 -8.86 6.12
CA ALA A 108 2.96 -8.74 7.32
C ALA A 108 2.87 -10.09 8.04
N TRP A 109 2.61 -11.18 7.32
CA TRP A 109 2.59 -12.53 7.90
C TRP A 109 3.91 -12.97 8.55
N PHE A 110 5.05 -12.47 8.09
CA PHE A 110 6.34 -12.74 8.73
C PHE A 110 6.63 -11.85 9.95
N VAL A 111 6.02 -10.66 10.01
CA VAL A 111 6.13 -9.76 11.17
C VAL A 111 5.15 -10.16 12.28
N THR A 112 3.98 -10.70 11.92
CA THR A 112 2.94 -11.08 12.88
C THR A 112 3.28 -12.22 13.87
N PRO A 113 4.18 -13.19 13.61
CA PRO A 113 4.53 -14.22 14.58
C PRO A 113 5.23 -13.66 15.81
N ASP A 114 5.92 -12.52 15.69
CA ASP A 114 6.51 -11.80 16.82
C ASP A 114 5.46 -11.00 17.61
N MET A 115 4.20 -10.94 17.14
CA MET A 115 3.09 -10.17 17.73
C MET A 115 2.11 -11.03 18.53
N PHE A 116 2.30 -12.36 18.58
CA PHE A 116 1.40 -13.34 19.23
C PHE A 116 2.08 -14.14 20.34
#